data_AF-A0A022ML50-F1
#
_entry.id   AF-A0A022ML50-F1
#
_cell.length_a   1.000
_cell.length_b   1.000
_cell.length_c   1.000
_cell.angle_alpha   90.00
_cell.angle_beta   90.00
_cell.angle_gamma   90.00
#
_symmetry.space_group_name_H-M   'P 1'
#
loop_
_entity.id
_entity.type
_entity.pdbx_description
1 polymer ?
#
loop_
_entity_poly.entity_id
_entity_poly.type
_entity_poly.pdbx_seq_one_letter_code
_entity_poly.pdbx_strand_id
1 'polypeptide(L)'
;MFRDVTPMHVSRSAARAAASVTGTVLTEIIDGARSAAAEQDRKRLVPGDLLAAIDRNVELEVGTEWYDHSPTFRGLTGVLYDAQGVVVPSRRRRGARRSSAVAGAHRFEAGTRKLLRSRGVTAVPAMVRDLDGIASVFLTELARDAAGVVREDSLRNPADRTGDGRTIGRDDVLTATAVQLFGGGLRQRALAGAGAAVRDTSAG
;
A
#
# COMPACT_ATOMS: atom_id res chain seq x y z
N MET A 1 -4.58 1.87 -12.25
CA MET A 1 -4.64 1.11 -10.98
C MET A 1 -5.76 1.63 -10.10
N PHE A 2 -5.67 2.83 -9.52
CA PHE A 2 -6.78 3.37 -8.69
C PHE A 2 -8.12 3.44 -9.47
N ARG A 3 -8.08 3.77 -10.77
CA ARG A 3 -9.23 3.69 -11.71
C ARG A 3 -9.71 2.29 -12.07
N ASP A 4 -8.86 1.27 -11.87
CA ASP A 4 -9.16 -0.11 -12.26
C ASP A 4 -9.85 -0.87 -11.12
N VAL A 5 -9.87 -0.29 -9.90
CA VAL A 5 -10.41 -0.91 -8.68
C VAL A 5 -11.89 -0.51 -8.45
N THR A 6 -12.33 0.60 -9.04
CA THR A 6 -13.67 1.14 -8.85
C THR A 6 -14.29 1.54 -10.19
N PRO A 7 -15.60 1.29 -10.41
CA PRO A 7 -16.28 1.78 -11.61
C PRO A 7 -16.51 3.30 -11.59
N MET A 8 -16.19 3.99 -10.48
CA MET A 8 -16.35 5.44 -10.35
C MET A 8 -15.25 6.20 -11.07
N HIS A 9 -15.58 7.40 -11.58
CA HIS A 9 -14.56 8.24 -12.20
C HIS A 9 -13.56 8.71 -11.14
N VAL A 10 -12.26 8.69 -11.46
CA VAL A 10 -11.20 9.13 -10.53
C VAL A 10 -10.54 10.36 -11.11
N SER A 11 -10.61 11.46 -10.38
CA SER A 11 -9.94 12.71 -10.73
C SER A 11 -8.42 12.56 -10.74
N ARG A 12 -7.73 13.40 -11.53
CA ARG A 12 -6.26 13.39 -11.59
C ARG A 12 -5.63 13.75 -10.23
N SER A 13 -6.26 14.66 -9.49
CA SER A 13 -5.85 15.06 -8.14
C SER A 13 -6.02 13.92 -7.14
N ALA A 14 -7.13 13.17 -7.18
CA ALA A 14 -7.31 11.96 -6.37
C ALA A 14 -6.23 10.91 -6.65
N ALA A 15 -5.95 10.63 -7.93
CA ALA A 15 -4.92 9.67 -8.30
C ALA A 15 -3.51 10.08 -7.80
N ARG A 16 -3.18 11.38 -7.84
CA ARG A 16 -1.91 11.90 -7.29
C ARG A 16 -1.86 11.81 -5.77
N ALA A 17 -2.94 12.18 -5.09
CA ALA A 17 -3.04 12.07 -3.63
C ALA A 17 -2.85 10.61 -3.20
N ALA A 18 -3.55 9.66 -3.83
CA ALA A 18 -3.43 8.23 -3.52
C ALA A 18 -2.00 7.70 -3.77
N ALA A 19 -1.35 8.13 -4.86
CA ALA A 19 0.05 7.78 -5.14
C ALA A 19 1.00 8.33 -4.07
N SER A 20 0.78 9.56 -3.60
CA SER A 20 1.59 10.16 -2.54
C SER A 20 1.40 9.43 -1.20
N VAL A 21 0.16 9.13 -0.82
CA VAL A 21 -0.14 8.38 0.42
C VAL A 21 0.55 7.02 0.38
N THR A 22 0.39 6.28 -0.72
CA THR A 22 1.03 4.96 -0.91
C THR A 22 2.55 5.06 -0.83
N GLY A 23 3.15 6.09 -1.45
CA GLY A 23 4.60 6.31 -1.41
C GLY A 23 5.13 6.61 0.00
N THR A 24 4.36 7.35 0.81
CA THR A 24 4.68 7.60 2.22
C THR A 24 4.59 6.32 3.06
N VAL A 25 3.53 5.52 2.89
CA VAL A 25 3.38 4.25 3.61
C VAL A 25 4.54 3.30 3.28
N LEU A 26 4.85 3.11 1.99
CA LEU A 26 5.97 2.27 1.56
C LEU A 26 7.32 2.78 2.07
N THR A 27 7.49 4.09 2.13
CA THR A 27 8.67 4.74 2.71
C THR A 27 8.89 4.30 4.16
N GLU A 28 7.85 4.38 4.99
CA GLU A 28 7.94 4.10 6.42
C GLU A 28 8.20 2.60 6.66
N ILE A 29 7.56 1.75 5.85
CA ILE A 29 7.82 0.31 5.83
C ILE A 29 9.27 0.01 5.48
N ILE A 30 9.81 0.65 4.43
CA ILE A 30 11.21 0.46 4.00
C ILE A 30 12.19 0.95 5.08
N ASP A 31 11.92 2.08 5.73
CA ASP A 31 12.77 2.62 6.80
C ASP A 31 12.76 1.72 8.04
N GLY A 32 11.60 1.18 8.41
CA GLY A 32 11.48 0.18 9.47
C GLY A 32 12.26 -1.09 9.15
N ALA A 33 12.08 -1.63 7.94
CA ALA A 33 12.80 -2.83 7.48
C ALA A 33 14.32 -2.59 7.41
N ARG A 34 14.75 -1.40 6.98
CA ARG A 34 16.15 -1.01 6.97
C ARG A 34 16.75 -0.97 8.36
N SER A 35 16.01 -0.45 9.34
CA SER A 35 16.44 -0.41 10.74
C SER A 35 16.60 -1.83 11.30
N ALA A 36 15.63 -2.71 11.04
CA ALA A 36 15.69 -4.12 11.44
C ALA A 36 16.85 -4.87 10.77
N ALA A 37 17.13 -4.60 9.49
CA ALA A 37 18.25 -5.19 8.78
C ALA A 37 19.61 -4.75 9.35
N ALA A 38 19.73 -3.47 9.74
CA ALA A 38 20.96 -2.92 10.30
C ALA A 38 21.34 -3.57 11.63
N GLU A 39 20.37 -3.93 12.47
CA GLU A 39 20.61 -4.68 13.72
C GLU A 39 21.19 -6.08 13.49
N GLN A 40 20.94 -6.65 12.31
CA GLN A 40 21.49 -7.95 11.90
C GLN A 40 22.70 -7.81 10.97
N ASP A 41 23.28 -6.60 10.85
CA ASP A 41 24.38 -6.25 9.95
C ASP A 41 24.13 -6.63 8.47
N ARG A 42 22.86 -6.58 8.03
CA ARG A 42 22.46 -6.96 6.68
C ARG A 42 22.40 -5.77 5.74
N LYS A 43 23.11 -5.88 4.61
CA LYS A 43 23.17 -4.87 3.55
C LYS A 43 22.06 -4.98 2.50
N ARG A 44 21.36 -6.13 2.45
CA ARG A 44 20.21 -6.37 1.56
C ARG A 44 18.98 -6.70 2.40
N LEU A 45 17.88 -6.02 2.09
CA LEU A 45 16.60 -6.29 2.73
C LEU A 45 16.05 -7.63 2.28
N VAL A 46 15.60 -8.41 3.26
CA VAL A 46 14.89 -9.68 3.09
C VAL A 46 13.51 -9.60 3.74
N PRO A 47 12.56 -10.47 3.38
CA PRO A 47 11.21 -10.43 3.94
C PRO A 47 11.16 -10.53 5.47
N GLY A 48 12.14 -11.16 6.13
CA GLY A 48 12.24 -11.18 7.59
C GLY A 48 12.43 -9.80 8.23
N ASP A 49 13.05 -8.85 7.54
CA ASP A 49 13.16 -7.46 8.01
C ASP A 49 11.82 -6.76 8.11
N LEU A 50 10.94 -7.07 7.16
CA LEU A 50 9.62 -6.50 7.07
C LEU A 50 8.77 -6.96 8.27
N LEU A 51 8.86 -8.24 8.64
CA LEU A 51 8.19 -8.76 9.83
C LEU A 51 8.71 -8.09 11.10
N ALA A 52 10.04 -8.06 11.25
CA ALA A 52 10.66 -7.42 12.41
C ALA A 52 10.29 -5.93 12.51
N ALA A 53 10.14 -5.23 11.37
CA ALA A 53 9.70 -3.84 11.34
C ALA A 53 8.24 -3.68 11.76
N ILE A 54 7.36 -4.59 11.35
CA ILE A 54 5.92 -4.47 11.63
C ILE A 54 5.59 -4.93 13.05
N ASP A 55 6.20 -6.00 13.55
CA ASP A 55 6.07 -6.43 14.95
C ASP A 55 6.50 -5.33 15.94
N ARG A 56 7.43 -4.46 15.52
CA ARG A 56 7.94 -3.36 16.34
C ARG A 56 7.21 -2.04 16.14
N ASN A 57 6.53 -1.86 15.02
CA ASN A 57 5.87 -0.61 14.68
C ASN A 57 4.35 -0.77 14.70
N VAL A 58 3.78 -0.61 15.90
CA VAL A 58 2.33 -0.63 16.17
C VAL A 58 1.56 0.43 15.35
N GLU A 59 2.25 1.44 14.77
CA GLU A 59 1.63 2.44 13.87
C GLU A 59 1.50 1.98 12.41
N LEU A 60 2.07 0.83 12.04
CA LEU A 60 1.85 0.19 10.74
C LEU A 60 0.75 -0.86 10.87
N GLU A 61 -0.43 -0.46 11.35
CA GLU A 61 -1.65 -1.23 11.20
C GLU A 61 -2.14 -1.11 9.75
N VAL A 62 -1.30 -1.56 8.80
CA VAL A 62 -1.69 -1.76 7.42
C VAL A 62 -2.59 -3.00 7.42
N GLY A 63 -3.83 -2.83 6.95
CA GLY A 63 -4.93 -3.80 6.96
C GLY A 63 -4.51 -5.23 7.26
N THR A 64 -5.01 -5.75 8.37
CA THR A 64 -4.72 -7.06 8.98
C THR A 64 -4.76 -8.28 8.04
N GLU A 65 -5.18 -8.12 6.79
CA GLU A 65 -5.31 -9.15 5.76
C GLU A 65 -4.24 -9.09 4.65
N TRP A 66 -3.35 -8.09 4.60
CA TRP A 66 -2.36 -7.99 3.51
C TRP A 66 -1.35 -9.16 3.51
N TYR A 67 -1.03 -9.70 4.70
CA TYR A 67 -0.17 -10.87 4.88
C TYR A 67 -0.73 -12.13 4.20
N ASP A 68 -2.06 -12.26 4.15
CA ASP A 68 -2.74 -13.40 3.52
C ASP A 68 -2.57 -13.43 1.99
N HIS A 69 -2.09 -12.32 1.44
CA HIS A 69 -1.96 -12.08 0.00
C HIS A 69 -0.51 -12.04 -0.49
N SER A 70 0.49 -11.98 0.41
CA SER A 70 1.90 -12.09 0.05
C SER A 70 2.28 -13.55 -0.24
N PRO A 71 2.88 -13.87 -1.40
CA PRO A 71 3.41 -15.22 -1.66
C PRO A 71 4.46 -15.67 -0.64
N THR A 72 5.27 -14.74 -0.12
CA THR A 72 6.30 -15.00 0.89
C THR A 72 5.69 -15.32 2.26
N PHE A 73 4.69 -14.54 2.70
CA PHE A 73 4.05 -14.73 4.01
C PHE A 73 2.98 -15.82 4.02
N ARG A 74 2.36 -16.11 2.87
CA ARG A 74 1.53 -17.30 2.65
C ARG A 74 2.33 -18.60 2.78
N GLY A 75 3.65 -18.54 2.60
CA GLY A 75 4.55 -19.66 2.91
C GLY A 75 4.79 -19.82 4.42
N LEU A 76 4.93 -18.71 5.14
CA LEU A 76 5.08 -18.70 6.60
C LEU A 76 3.82 -19.17 7.35
N THR A 77 2.63 -19.03 6.74
CA THR A 77 1.36 -19.54 7.28
C THR A 77 0.93 -20.92 6.74
N GLY A 78 1.73 -21.60 5.89
CA GLY A 78 1.37 -22.97 5.47
C GLY A 78 2.16 -23.70 4.37
N VAL A 79 3.23 -23.16 3.78
CA VAL A 79 4.15 -23.92 2.89
C VAL A 79 5.59 -23.41 3.03
N LEU A 80 6.50 -24.28 3.48
CA LEU A 80 7.89 -24.01 3.85
C LEU A 80 8.75 -23.40 2.73
N TYR A 81 9.34 -22.23 2.99
CA TYR A 81 10.58 -21.78 2.37
C TYR A 81 11.75 -22.25 3.26
N ASP A 82 12.85 -22.71 2.64
CA ASP A 82 14.09 -22.92 3.39
C ASP A 82 14.75 -21.57 3.74
N ALA A 83 15.79 -21.61 4.58
CA ALA A 83 16.54 -20.45 5.02
C ALA A 83 17.25 -19.68 3.87
N GLN A 84 17.17 -20.19 2.63
CA GLN A 84 17.78 -19.64 1.43
C GLN A 84 16.73 -19.08 0.45
N GLY A 85 15.44 -19.18 0.79
CA GLY A 85 14.33 -18.61 0.00
C GLY A 85 13.98 -19.43 -1.23
N VAL A 86 14.30 -20.73 -1.27
CA VAL A 86 13.92 -21.64 -2.37
C VAL A 86 12.53 -22.24 -2.09
N VAL A 87 11.70 -22.33 -3.14
CA VAL A 87 10.33 -22.87 -3.06
C VAL A 87 10.37 -24.39 -2.89
N VAL A 88 9.87 -24.92 -1.78
CA VAL A 88 9.59 -26.36 -1.62
C VAL A 88 8.20 -26.67 -2.21
N PRO A 89 8.03 -27.63 -3.15
CA PRO A 89 6.74 -27.83 -3.81
C PRO A 89 5.73 -28.55 -2.90
N SER A 90 4.68 -27.87 -2.45
CA SER A 90 3.50 -28.52 -1.86
C SER A 90 2.54 -28.99 -2.95
N ARG A 91 2.23 -30.30 -2.97
CA ARG A 91 1.32 -30.95 -3.93
C ARG A 91 -0.08 -30.30 -3.95
N ARG A 92 -0.53 -29.98 -5.17
CA ARG A 92 -1.90 -29.67 -5.66
C ARG A 92 -3.07 -29.69 -4.64
N ARG A 93 -3.86 -28.60 -4.65
CA ARG A 93 -5.33 -28.67 -4.81
C ARG A 93 -5.91 -27.39 -5.42
N ARG A 94 -6.72 -27.57 -6.47
CA ARG A 94 -7.55 -26.53 -7.14
C ARG A 94 -8.77 -26.21 -6.27
N GLY A 95 -9.18 -24.94 -6.23
CA GLY A 95 -10.49 -24.53 -5.70
C GLY A 95 -10.63 -23.01 -5.53
N ALA A 96 -11.71 -22.47 -6.12
CA ALA A 96 -12.25 -21.09 -6.04
C ALA A 96 -11.39 -19.94 -6.60
N ARG A 97 -12.04 -19.05 -7.37
CA ARG A 97 -11.46 -17.83 -7.99
C ARG A 97 -10.79 -16.99 -6.90
N ARG A 98 -9.46 -17.02 -6.85
CA ARG A 98 -8.67 -16.11 -6.01
C ARG A 98 -8.73 -14.72 -6.61
N SER A 99 -9.26 -13.76 -5.85
CA SER A 99 -8.80 -12.39 -5.90
C SER A 99 -7.28 -12.44 -5.77
N SER A 100 -6.54 -12.31 -6.88
CA SER A 100 -5.10 -12.17 -6.77
C SER A 100 -4.84 -10.69 -6.51
N ALA A 101 -4.53 -10.34 -5.26
CA ALA A 101 -3.88 -9.07 -4.93
C ALA A 101 -2.63 -8.80 -5.81
N VAL A 102 -2.12 -9.86 -6.47
CA VAL A 102 -1.01 -9.90 -7.42
C VAL A 102 -1.39 -9.49 -8.86
N ALA A 103 -2.68 -9.39 -9.22
CA ALA A 103 -3.13 -8.91 -10.54
C ALA A 103 -2.88 -7.40 -10.71
N GLY A 104 -1.60 -7.03 -10.83
CA GLY A 104 -1.17 -5.64 -10.97
C GLY A 104 0.03 -5.23 -10.13
N ALA A 105 0.54 -6.09 -9.25
CA ALA A 105 1.68 -5.78 -8.38
C ALA A 105 2.93 -5.32 -9.18
N HIS A 106 3.20 -5.95 -10.33
CA HIS A 106 4.28 -5.56 -11.25
C HIS A 106 4.21 -4.10 -11.72
N ARG A 107 3.05 -3.43 -11.62
CA ARG A 107 2.89 -2.03 -12.01
C ARG A 107 3.50 -1.05 -10.99
N PHE A 108 3.75 -1.50 -9.76
CA PHE A 108 4.43 -0.73 -8.72
C PHE A 108 5.94 -0.96 -8.71
N GLU A 109 6.40 -2.04 -9.33
CA GLU A 109 7.79 -2.50 -9.23
C GLU A 109 8.81 -1.41 -9.57
N ALA A 110 8.57 -0.62 -10.63
CA ALA A 110 9.44 0.50 -10.99
C ALA A 110 9.46 1.60 -9.91
N GLY A 111 8.31 1.90 -9.30
CA GLY A 111 8.16 2.85 -8.20
C GLY A 111 8.81 2.34 -6.91
N THR A 112 8.57 1.09 -6.54
CA THR A 112 9.14 0.43 -5.37
C THR A 112 10.67 0.34 -5.47
N ARG A 113 11.20 -0.08 -6.63
CA ARG A 113 12.66 -0.08 -6.86
C ARG A 113 13.25 1.33 -6.86
N LYS A 114 12.51 2.36 -7.30
CA LYS A 114 12.95 3.76 -7.20
C LYS A 114 12.98 4.21 -5.74
N LEU A 115 11.96 3.87 -4.96
CA LEU A 115 11.88 4.12 -3.52
C LEU A 115 13.05 3.48 -2.77
N LEU A 116 13.28 2.18 -2.93
CA LEU A 116 14.42 1.47 -2.33
C LEU A 116 15.76 2.16 -2.64
N ARG A 117 15.99 2.55 -3.90
CA ARG A 117 17.18 3.29 -4.31
C ARG A 117 17.29 4.66 -3.65
N SER A 118 16.19 5.42 -3.56
CA SER A 118 16.19 6.73 -2.86
C SER A 118 16.50 6.60 -1.37
N ARG A 119 16.26 5.42 -0.78
CA ARG A 119 16.61 5.08 0.61
C ARG A 119 17.99 4.46 0.78
N GLY A 120 18.77 4.35 -0.31
CA GLY A 120 20.11 3.79 -0.29
C GLY A 120 20.15 2.30 0.03
N VAL A 121 19.04 1.57 -0.14
CA VAL A 121 18.95 0.14 0.16
C VAL A 121 18.66 -0.67 -1.09
N THR A 122 19.08 -1.93 -1.06
CA THR A 122 18.72 -2.92 -2.07
C THR A 122 17.95 -4.06 -1.39
N ALA A 123 17.05 -4.68 -2.14
CA ALA A 123 16.21 -5.76 -1.63
C ALA A 123 16.37 -7.02 -2.48
N VAL A 124 16.12 -8.19 -1.89
CA VAL A 124 15.96 -9.42 -2.68
C VAL A 124 14.66 -9.37 -3.49
N PRO A 125 14.56 -10.06 -4.65
CA PRO A 125 13.35 -10.00 -5.49
C PRO A 125 12.05 -10.39 -4.75
N ALA A 126 12.11 -11.28 -3.77
CA ALA A 126 10.95 -11.62 -2.94
C ALA A 126 10.44 -10.40 -2.16
N MET A 127 11.34 -9.66 -1.49
CA MET A 127 11.00 -8.44 -0.76
C MET A 127 10.43 -7.34 -1.66
N VAL A 128 10.93 -7.19 -2.89
CA VAL A 128 10.34 -6.25 -3.86
C VAL A 128 8.90 -6.63 -4.20
N ARG A 129 8.64 -7.93 -4.41
CA ARG A 129 7.29 -8.43 -4.69
C ARG A 129 6.35 -8.25 -3.50
N ASP A 130 6.85 -8.40 -2.28
CA ASP A 130 6.06 -8.19 -1.06
C ASP A 130 5.67 -6.72 -0.90
N LEU A 131 6.61 -5.79 -1.11
CA LEU A 131 6.32 -4.35 -1.12
C LEU A 131 5.32 -3.96 -2.23
N ASP A 132 5.46 -4.54 -3.43
CA ASP A 132 4.50 -4.33 -4.52
C ASP A 132 3.10 -4.90 -4.19
N GLY A 133 3.06 -6.03 -3.48
CA GLY A 133 1.83 -6.63 -2.96
C GLY A 133 1.14 -5.74 -1.94
N ILE A 134 1.90 -5.23 -0.96
CA ILE A 134 1.40 -4.25 0.03
C ILE A 134 0.84 -3.02 -0.66
N ALA A 135 1.59 -2.43 -1.60
CA ALA A 135 1.16 -1.27 -2.35
C ALA A 135 -0.17 -1.52 -3.08
N SER A 136 -0.31 -2.71 -3.67
CA SER A 136 -1.51 -3.12 -4.39
C SER A 136 -2.73 -3.26 -3.47
N VAL A 137 -2.58 -3.95 -2.34
CA VAL A 137 -3.65 -4.13 -1.34
C VAL A 137 -4.05 -2.79 -0.75
N PHE A 138 -3.08 -2.02 -0.26
CA PHE A 138 -3.30 -0.71 0.35
C PHE A 138 -4.06 0.22 -0.61
N LEU A 139 -3.62 0.32 -1.87
CA LEU A 139 -4.29 1.17 -2.86
C LEU A 139 -5.71 0.67 -3.19
N THR A 140 -5.93 -0.64 -3.15
CA THR A 140 -7.25 -1.24 -3.40
C THR A 140 -8.24 -0.90 -2.29
N GLU A 141 -7.82 -1.02 -1.04
CA GLU A 141 -8.61 -0.61 0.13
C GLU A 141 -8.84 0.89 0.13
N LEU A 142 -7.80 1.69 -0.09
CA LEU A 142 -7.92 3.15 -0.15
C LEU A 142 -8.92 3.60 -1.23
N ALA A 143 -8.91 2.94 -2.40
CA ALA A 143 -9.86 3.23 -3.46
C ALA A 143 -11.29 2.82 -3.11
N ARG A 144 -11.45 1.70 -2.39
CA ARG A 144 -12.75 1.23 -1.90
C ARG A 144 -13.32 2.19 -0.85
N ASP A 145 -12.50 2.63 0.10
CA ASP A 145 -12.89 3.54 1.16
C ASP A 145 -13.22 4.93 0.61
N ALA A 146 -12.40 5.45 -0.32
CA ALA A 146 -12.70 6.71 -1.00
C ALA A 146 -14.02 6.62 -1.81
N ALA A 147 -14.30 5.49 -2.46
CA ALA A 147 -15.60 5.28 -3.09
C ALA A 147 -16.75 5.19 -2.07
N GLY A 148 -16.49 4.66 -0.88
CA GLY A 148 -17.40 4.69 0.27
C GLY A 148 -17.74 6.12 0.68
N VAL A 149 -16.72 6.98 0.86
CA VAL A 149 -16.88 8.39 1.20
C VAL A 149 -17.77 9.12 0.18
N VAL A 150 -17.52 8.94 -1.13
CA VAL A 150 -18.35 9.57 -2.16
C VAL A 150 -19.81 9.08 -2.11
N ARG A 151 -20.03 7.78 -1.85
CA ARG A 151 -21.38 7.23 -1.73
C ARG A 151 -22.10 7.77 -0.51
N GLU A 152 -21.42 7.90 0.62
CA GLU A 152 -21.98 8.50 1.83
C GLU A 152 -22.34 9.98 1.63
N ASP A 153 -21.47 10.76 0.96
CA ASP A 153 -21.77 12.16 0.61
C ASP A 153 -22.98 12.25 -0.34
N SER A 154 -23.13 11.29 -1.26
CA SER A 154 -24.28 11.22 -2.18
C SER A 154 -25.62 10.96 -1.49
N LEU A 155 -25.62 10.44 -0.26
CA LEU A 155 -26.83 10.23 0.53
C LEU A 155 -27.24 11.50 1.31
N ARG A 156 -26.37 12.52 1.37
CA ARG A 156 -26.67 13.80 2.00
C ARG A 156 -27.60 14.65 1.14
N ASN A 157 -28.22 15.65 1.75
CA ASN A 157 -29.02 16.65 1.06
C ASN A 157 -28.17 17.36 -0.02
N PRO A 158 -28.63 17.56 -1.26
CA PRO A 158 -27.81 18.15 -2.34
C PRO A 158 -27.13 19.47 -1.99
N ALA A 159 -27.74 20.30 -1.12
CA ALA A 159 -27.16 21.55 -0.67
C ALA A 159 -25.93 21.38 0.26
N ASP A 160 -25.78 20.22 0.89
CA ASP A 160 -24.73 19.90 1.87
C ASP A 160 -23.63 19.00 1.29
N ARG A 161 -23.72 18.65 -0.01
CA ARG A 161 -22.76 17.77 -0.68
C ARG A 161 -21.49 18.53 -1.03
N THR A 162 -20.36 17.85 -0.89
CA THR A 162 -19.05 18.39 -1.29
C THR A 162 -18.75 18.10 -2.75
N GLY A 163 -19.32 17.02 -3.32
CA GLY A 163 -19.06 16.58 -4.69
C GLY A 163 -20.30 16.21 -5.52
N ASP A 164 -20.06 15.69 -6.73
CA ASP A 164 -21.11 15.27 -7.68
C ASP A 164 -21.71 13.88 -7.38
N GLY A 165 -21.15 13.17 -6.38
CA GLY A 165 -21.54 11.82 -6.00
C GLY A 165 -21.14 10.70 -6.98
N ARG A 166 -20.38 11.03 -8.03
CA ARG A 166 -20.00 10.09 -9.12
C ARG A 166 -18.50 10.03 -9.34
N THR A 167 -17.78 11.05 -8.89
CA THR A 167 -16.35 11.23 -9.09
C THR A 167 -15.62 11.19 -7.75
N ILE A 168 -14.60 10.34 -7.65
CA ILE A 168 -13.65 10.37 -6.54
C ILE A 168 -12.73 11.58 -6.70
N GLY A 169 -12.91 12.53 -5.80
CA GLY A 169 -12.11 13.72 -5.60
C GLY A 169 -10.93 13.49 -4.67
N ARG A 170 -10.10 14.52 -4.55
CA ARG A 170 -8.95 14.51 -3.64
C ARG A 170 -9.37 14.36 -2.19
N ASP A 171 -10.41 15.08 -1.79
CA ASP A 171 -10.82 15.14 -0.39
C ASP A 171 -11.43 13.81 0.08
N ASP A 172 -12.02 13.03 -0.83
CA ASP A 172 -12.45 11.66 -0.56
C ASP A 172 -11.26 10.76 -0.23
N VAL A 173 -10.14 10.90 -0.97
CA VAL A 173 -8.90 10.15 -0.70
C VAL A 173 -8.27 10.58 0.63
N LEU A 174 -8.29 11.87 0.95
CA LEU A 174 -7.78 12.36 2.24
C LEU A 174 -8.64 11.88 3.41
N THR A 175 -9.96 11.89 3.25
CA THR A 175 -10.92 11.38 4.23
C THR A 175 -10.72 9.88 4.45
N ALA A 176 -10.64 9.10 3.37
CA ALA A 176 -10.34 7.67 3.43
C ALA A 176 -8.99 7.39 4.11
N THR A 177 -7.95 8.17 3.80
CA THR A 177 -6.62 8.05 4.43
C THR A 177 -6.68 8.29 5.95
N ALA A 178 -7.49 9.26 6.39
CA ALA A 178 -7.67 9.55 7.81
C ALA A 178 -8.38 8.43 8.57
N VAL A 179 -9.24 7.66 7.89
CA VAL A 179 -9.91 6.47 8.44
C VAL A 179 -8.97 5.27 8.45
N GLN A 180 -8.24 5.03 7.36
CA GLN A 180 -7.46 3.79 7.16
C GLN A 180 -6.13 3.76 7.92
N LEU A 181 -5.43 4.89 8.07
CA LEU A 181 -4.12 4.93 8.72
C LEU A 181 -4.26 5.18 10.23
N PHE A 182 -4.07 4.16 11.06
CA PHE A 182 -4.05 4.29 12.52
C PHE A 182 -2.64 4.62 13.01
N GLY A 183 -2.45 5.80 13.59
CA GLY A 183 -1.14 6.30 14.04
C GLY A 183 -0.98 7.80 13.77
N GLY A 184 -0.69 8.58 14.81
CA GLY A 184 -0.64 10.04 14.72
C GLY A 184 0.44 10.55 13.76
N GLY A 185 1.62 9.92 13.76
CA GLY A 185 2.77 10.34 12.94
C GLY A 185 2.63 9.94 11.47
N LEU A 186 2.35 8.68 11.17
CA LEU A 186 2.19 8.16 9.82
C LEU A 186 1.04 8.85 9.07
N ARG A 187 -0.12 9.00 9.71
CA ARG A 187 -1.29 9.67 9.14
C ARG A 187 -0.97 11.13 8.77
N GLN A 188 -0.32 11.88 9.67
CA GLN A 188 0.02 13.28 9.40
C GLN A 188 1.01 13.41 8.24
N ARG A 189 2.06 12.57 8.19
CA ARG A 189 3.02 12.58 7.07
C ARG A 189 2.35 12.22 5.74
N ALA A 190 1.45 11.23 5.75
CA ALA A 190 0.71 10.81 4.56
C ALA A 190 -0.22 11.91 4.04
N LEU A 191 -0.99 12.56 4.93
CA LEU A 191 -1.88 13.68 4.59
C LEU A 191 -1.09 14.91 4.12
N ALA A 192 0.02 15.24 4.78
CA ALA A 192 0.88 16.36 4.39
C ALA A 192 1.50 16.13 3.00
N GLY A 193 2.04 14.93 2.74
CA GLY A 193 2.57 14.57 1.44
C GLY A 193 1.52 14.63 0.34
N ALA A 194 0.33 14.07 0.59
CA ALA A 194 -0.79 14.10 -0.35
C ALA A 194 -1.28 15.53 -0.64
N GLY A 195 -1.22 16.42 0.35
CA GLY A 195 -1.51 17.83 0.18
C GLY A 195 -0.48 18.56 -0.68
N ALA A 196 0.81 18.31 -0.47
CA ALA A 196 1.90 18.93 -1.22
C ALA A 196 1.93 18.48 -2.70
N ALA A 197 1.75 17.18 -2.96
CA ALA A 197 1.80 16.59 -4.30
C ALA A 197 0.74 17.14 -5.29
N VAL A 198 -0.29 17.81 -4.78
CA VAL A 198 -1.33 18.45 -5.60
C VAL A 198 -1.04 19.96 -5.80
N ARG A 199 -0.44 20.62 -4.80
CA ARG A 199 -0.13 22.06 -4.83
C ARG A 199 1.00 22.41 -5.81
N ASP A 200 1.98 21.53 -6.00
CA ASP A 200 3.13 21.73 -6.91
C ASP A 200 2.76 21.85 -8.41
N THR A 201 1.47 21.85 -8.75
CA THR A 201 1.01 22.04 -10.14
C THR A 201 -0.02 23.16 -10.31
N SER A 202 -0.35 23.91 -9.27
CA SER A 202 -1.04 25.21 -9.42
C SER A 202 -0.07 26.34 -9.80
N ALA A 203 1.23 26.03 -9.94
CA ALA A 203 2.31 26.96 -10.22
C ALA A 203 3.09 26.63 -11.52
N GLY A 204 2.51 25.84 -12.44
CA GLY A 204 3.13 25.45 -13.71
C GLY A 204 2.14 25.40 -14.86
#